data_AF-A0A2R6WZC3-F1
#
_entry.id   AF-A0A2R6WZC3-F1
#
_cell.length_a   1.000
_cell.length_b   1.000
_cell.length_c   1.000
_cell.angle_alpha   90.00
_cell.angle_beta   90.00
_cell.angle_gamma   90.00
#
_symmetry.space_group_name_H-M   'P 1'
#
loop_
_entity.id
_entity.type
_entity.pdbx_description
1 polymer ?
#
loop_
_entity_poly.entity_id
_entity_poly.type
_entity_poly.pdbx_seq_one_letter_code
_entity_poly.pdbx_strand_id
1 'polypeptide(L)'
;MAPKPDPKKKGKKGKKKEKPTGPTVKELQAQIVILEAEKLKEQSERNVMQLERDKIHAFWDIKKEEYEKLQAQLKIKDRYAEELEEKHQGEIKVYNQKMKHLLYEQQHTVTTIKTDNQQALKLQAEQGLQREAELMSDKRDLKEQLKEMELSYEELIRQFRLERAKEITKMRQEFEIQQKEVEDKCEKKIKMLREELELRRKHEIHEIEERKNKHINELIKKHEKAFTEIKCYYNDITKNNLDLIKTLKEDVTDMKKKEALNEKLMHEIAQENKRLTEPLQKALKEVETLRKSVQNYEKDKALLHQRTKQFNDRTKELKALEWEYQALQERVNNAEAERDDVVKKFESSIYEVQQKCGLKNMLLEKKVQVLSTTLEKKETQLNYLAADSGKDAAQIDEAKKGVENLLDSKNQQIKSLRYDIGKMKRIHHDVIRSFELKLSEMGIPLEDMGLPHYIRAISEARTYCGSCSGVPALVGQAV
;
A
#
# COMPACT_ATOMS: atom_id res chain seq x y z
N MET A 1 46.35 39.65 107.42
CA MET A 1 45.97 40.59 108.51
C MET A 1 46.09 39.87 109.84
N ALA A 2 46.96 40.34 110.75
CA ALA A 2 46.92 40.06 112.20
C ALA A 2 45.74 40.86 112.84
N PRO A 3 45.43 40.83 114.18
CA PRO A 3 46.09 40.25 115.39
C PRO A 3 45.11 39.50 116.36
N LYS A 4 45.53 38.59 117.29
CA LYS A 4 45.89 38.73 118.75
C LYS A 4 44.97 39.66 119.59
N PRO A 5 44.86 39.59 120.96
CA PRO A 5 45.40 38.66 121.99
C PRO A 5 44.48 38.33 123.23
N ASP A 6 44.98 37.44 124.12
CA ASP A 6 44.92 37.30 125.61
C ASP A 6 44.21 38.40 126.48
N PRO A 7 43.79 38.20 127.77
CA PRO A 7 44.62 37.57 128.83
C PRO A 7 43.97 37.00 130.16
N LYS A 8 44.79 36.25 130.94
CA LYS A 8 44.95 36.27 132.45
C LYS A 8 43.69 35.99 133.35
N LYS A 9 43.72 35.49 134.61
CA LYS A 9 44.71 35.39 135.70
C LYS A 9 44.09 34.56 136.88
N LYS A 10 44.91 33.76 137.54
CA LYS A 10 45.16 33.62 139.02
C LYS A 10 44.03 33.83 140.05
N GLY A 11 43.95 32.89 141.01
CA GLY A 11 43.68 33.14 142.43
C GLY A 11 43.59 31.84 143.27
N LYS A 12 44.65 31.26 143.88
CA LYS A 12 45.43 31.57 145.11
C LYS A 12 44.80 31.12 146.45
N LYS A 13 45.55 30.26 147.17
CA LYS A 13 45.80 30.17 148.63
C LYS A 13 44.58 29.98 149.57
N GLY A 14 44.56 29.06 150.54
CA GLY A 14 45.60 28.26 151.18
C GLY A 14 45.63 28.50 152.70
N LYS A 15 46.16 27.50 153.43
CA LYS A 15 46.76 27.60 154.79
C LYS A 15 45.75 27.86 155.94
N LYS A 16 45.91 27.36 157.16
CA LYS A 16 47.06 26.90 157.97
C LYS A 16 46.45 26.27 159.27
N LYS A 17 47.02 25.18 159.82
CA LYS A 17 47.89 25.14 161.05
C LYS A 17 47.23 25.71 162.32
N GLU A 18 47.41 25.23 163.54
CA GLU A 18 48.20 24.20 164.23
C GLU A 18 47.83 24.41 165.72
N LYS A 19 47.78 23.36 166.55
CA LYS A 19 48.76 23.15 167.64
C LYS A 19 48.30 22.06 168.61
N PRO A 20 49.13 21.02 168.78
CA PRO A 20 49.18 20.15 169.94
C PRO A 20 50.30 20.59 170.89
N THR A 21 50.21 20.12 172.14
CA THR A 21 51.30 19.85 173.10
C THR A 21 50.71 18.83 174.08
N GLY A 22 51.32 17.70 174.43
CA GLY A 22 52.64 17.15 174.14
C GLY A 22 52.64 15.62 174.40
N PRO A 23 53.78 14.92 174.25
CA PRO A 23 53.80 13.48 173.96
C PRO A 23 54.40 12.60 175.08
N THR A 24 54.23 11.28 174.94
CA THR A 24 54.99 10.24 175.65
C THR A 24 55.42 9.08 174.73
N VAL A 25 56.55 8.45 175.05
CA VAL A 25 57.52 7.78 174.15
C VAL A 25 57.08 6.45 173.47
N LYS A 26 55.87 5.91 173.73
CA LYS A 26 55.42 4.64 173.12
C LYS A 26 54.63 4.76 171.81
N GLU A 27 54.26 5.97 171.38
CA GLU A 27 53.42 6.21 170.18
C GLU A 27 54.22 6.44 168.88
N LEU A 28 55.51 6.74 168.97
CA LEU A 28 56.37 7.05 167.81
C LEU A 28 56.70 5.82 166.94
N GLN A 29 56.65 4.60 167.50
CA GLN A 29 56.92 3.37 166.74
C GLN A 29 55.70 2.91 165.90
N ALA A 30 54.47 3.27 166.30
CA ALA A 30 53.26 2.93 165.55
C ALA A 30 53.05 3.83 164.32
N GLN A 31 53.51 5.08 164.35
CA GLN A 31 53.40 6.01 163.21
C GLN A 31 54.35 5.67 162.05
N ILE A 32 55.49 5.02 162.31
CA ILE A 32 56.46 4.65 161.27
C ILE A 32 55.87 3.55 160.36
N VAL A 33 55.19 2.55 160.91
CA VAL A 33 54.59 1.45 160.14
C VAL A 33 53.45 1.93 159.23
N ILE A 34 52.65 2.90 159.70
CA ILE A 34 51.56 3.49 158.90
C ILE A 34 52.12 4.27 157.70
N LEU A 35 53.17 5.07 157.91
CA LEU A 35 53.82 5.83 156.85
C LEU A 35 54.52 4.93 155.81
N GLU A 36 55.08 3.79 156.22
CA GLU A 36 55.66 2.81 155.29
C GLU A 36 54.59 2.13 154.42
N ALA A 37 53.42 1.81 154.97
CA ALA A 37 52.29 1.26 154.23
C ALA A 37 51.69 2.28 153.24
N GLU A 38 51.56 3.55 153.65
CA GLU A 38 51.12 4.64 152.76
C GLU A 38 52.10 4.86 151.61
N LYS A 39 53.42 4.83 151.87
CA LYS A 39 54.45 4.91 150.84
C LYS A 39 54.35 3.77 149.82
N LEU A 40 54.10 2.54 150.27
CA LEU A 40 54.00 1.37 149.38
C LEU A 40 52.74 1.44 148.51
N LYS A 41 51.62 1.92 149.07
CA LYS A 41 50.36 2.14 148.35
C LYS A 41 50.50 3.24 147.30
N GLU A 42 51.17 4.34 147.63
CA GLU A 42 51.41 5.42 146.67
C GLU A 42 52.37 4.97 145.55
N GLN A 43 53.31 4.06 145.83
CA GLN A 43 54.16 3.44 144.82
C GLN A 43 53.39 2.52 143.88
N SER A 44 52.44 1.71 144.38
CA SER A 44 51.62 0.85 143.53
C SER A 44 50.65 1.66 142.67
N GLU A 45 50.03 2.70 143.22
CA GLU A 45 49.18 3.64 142.46
C GLU A 45 49.98 4.37 141.36
N ARG A 46 51.22 4.79 141.66
CA ARG A 46 52.10 5.42 140.67
C ARG A 46 52.49 4.46 139.54
N ASN A 47 52.68 3.18 139.84
CA ASN A 47 53.00 2.15 138.86
C ASN A 47 51.79 1.83 137.96
N VAL A 48 50.58 1.76 138.53
CA VAL A 48 49.33 1.61 137.77
C VAL A 48 49.12 2.81 136.84
N MET A 49 49.31 4.02 137.34
CA MET A 49 49.22 5.25 136.53
C MET A 49 50.27 5.33 135.42
N GLN A 50 51.47 4.78 135.64
CA GLN A 50 52.50 4.65 134.59
C GLN A 50 52.07 3.64 133.52
N LEU A 51 51.57 2.47 133.91
CA LEU A 51 51.07 1.47 132.96
C LEU A 51 49.87 1.96 132.16
N GLU A 52 48.95 2.71 132.77
CA GLU A 52 47.81 3.32 132.07
C GLU A 52 48.27 4.40 131.10
N ARG A 53 49.22 5.24 131.51
CA ARG A 53 49.83 6.24 130.64
C ARG A 53 50.53 5.58 129.44
N ASP A 54 51.31 4.54 129.66
CA ASP A 54 52.03 3.83 128.61
C ASP A 54 51.07 3.10 127.67
N LYS A 55 49.96 2.53 128.19
CA LYS A 55 48.87 1.99 127.37
C LYS A 55 48.21 3.07 126.52
N ILE A 56 47.91 4.24 127.10
CA ILE A 56 47.32 5.36 126.37
C ILE A 56 48.28 5.89 125.30
N HIS A 57 49.58 6.00 125.60
CA HIS A 57 50.60 6.36 124.62
C HIS A 57 50.69 5.33 123.49
N ALA A 58 50.73 4.03 123.80
CA ALA A 58 50.74 2.98 122.79
C ALA A 58 49.47 3.00 121.92
N PHE A 59 48.28 3.20 122.51
CA PHE A 59 47.04 3.38 121.75
C PHE A 59 47.07 4.62 120.87
N TRP A 60 47.63 5.73 121.38
CA TRP A 60 47.77 6.96 120.62
C TRP A 60 48.74 6.79 119.45
N ASP A 61 49.89 6.15 119.65
CA ASP A 61 50.86 5.86 118.60
C ASP A 61 50.27 4.94 117.54
N ILE A 62 49.58 3.86 117.93
CA ILE A 62 48.89 2.96 117.00
C ILE A 62 47.81 3.71 116.21
N LYS A 63 46.96 4.50 116.89
CA LYS A 63 45.90 5.26 116.21
C LYS A 63 46.45 6.35 115.31
N LYS A 64 47.57 6.96 115.68
CA LYS A 64 48.30 7.92 114.86
C LYS A 64 48.88 7.25 113.61
N GLU A 65 49.53 6.10 113.75
CA GLU A 65 50.01 5.33 112.60
C GLU A 65 48.86 4.86 111.68
N GLU A 66 47.76 4.37 112.25
CA GLU A 66 46.57 3.98 111.48
C GLU A 66 45.99 5.18 110.72
N TYR A 67 45.90 6.34 111.37
CA TYR A 67 45.46 7.58 110.74
C TYR A 67 46.39 8.02 109.61
N GLU A 68 47.71 7.99 109.84
CA GLU A 68 48.71 8.32 108.81
C GLU A 68 48.65 7.34 107.63
N LYS A 69 48.44 6.04 107.87
CA LYS A 69 48.24 5.02 106.83
C LYS A 69 46.96 5.25 106.04
N LEU A 70 45.83 5.52 106.70
CA LEU A 70 44.55 5.85 106.05
C LEU A 70 44.64 7.16 105.24
N GLN A 71 45.32 8.16 105.78
CA GLN A 71 45.55 9.44 105.10
C GLN A 71 46.44 9.24 103.86
N ALA A 72 47.46 8.40 103.93
CA ALA A 72 48.28 8.04 102.77
C ALA A 72 47.48 7.26 101.72
N GLN A 73 46.63 6.31 102.14
CA GLN A 73 45.75 5.58 101.23
C GLN A 73 44.72 6.48 100.54
N LEU A 74 44.13 7.44 101.26
CA LEU A 74 43.26 8.45 100.67
C LEU A 74 43.97 9.25 99.59
N LYS A 75 45.18 9.76 99.86
CA LYS A 75 45.97 10.48 98.86
C LYS A 75 46.29 9.64 97.62
N ILE A 76 46.56 8.35 97.79
CA ILE A 76 46.79 7.42 96.66
C ILE A 76 45.51 7.24 95.86
N LYS A 77 44.36 7.11 96.52
CA LYS A 77 43.06 6.98 95.85
C LYS A 77 42.63 8.26 95.13
N ASP A 78 42.88 9.43 95.71
CA ASP A 78 42.64 10.73 95.09
C ASP A 78 43.49 10.88 93.83
N ARG A 79 44.80 10.57 93.92
CA ARG A 79 45.68 10.57 92.75
C ARG A 79 45.25 9.57 91.68
N TYR A 80 44.79 8.38 92.07
CA TYR A 80 44.27 7.40 91.13
C TYR A 80 43.00 7.89 90.42
N ALA A 81 42.12 8.60 91.13
CA ALA A 81 40.94 9.23 90.55
C ALA A 81 41.34 10.32 89.54
N GLU A 82 42.30 11.18 89.90
CA GLU A 82 42.86 12.21 88.99
C GLU A 82 43.45 11.58 87.72
N GLU A 83 44.29 10.53 87.85
CA GLU A 83 44.88 9.84 86.70
C GLU A 83 43.81 9.18 85.79
N LEU A 84 42.70 8.71 86.36
CA LEU A 84 41.58 8.15 85.59
C LEU A 84 40.80 9.25 84.85
N GLU A 85 40.56 10.38 85.51
CA GLU A 85 39.91 11.55 84.90
C GLU A 85 40.75 12.11 83.74
N GLU A 86 42.07 12.22 83.90
CA GLU A 86 42.98 12.65 82.83
C GLU A 86 42.94 11.70 81.62
N LYS A 87 42.92 10.38 81.86
CA LYS A 87 42.76 9.38 80.80
C LYS A 87 41.42 9.54 80.08
N HIS A 88 40.32 9.63 80.83
CA HIS A 88 38.99 9.84 80.23
C HIS A 88 38.92 11.15 79.44
N GLN A 89 39.52 12.25 79.93
CA GLN A 89 39.60 13.50 79.18
C GLN A 89 40.43 13.36 77.90
N GLY A 90 41.53 12.62 77.94
CA GLY A 90 42.34 12.27 76.77
C GLY A 90 41.53 11.48 75.74
N GLU A 91 40.81 10.45 76.18
CA GLU A 91 39.93 9.65 75.32
C GLU A 91 38.81 10.49 74.70
N ILE A 92 38.14 11.34 75.48
CA ILE A 92 37.11 12.27 74.98
C ILE A 92 37.68 13.18 73.88
N LYS A 93 38.90 13.69 74.04
CA LYS A 93 39.56 14.51 73.01
C LYS A 93 39.82 13.71 71.74
N VAL A 94 40.31 12.48 71.85
CA VAL A 94 40.53 11.59 70.69
C VAL A 94 39.22 11.26 69.99
N TYR A 95 38.17 10.91 70.74
CA TYR A 95 36.85 10.64 70.18
C TYR A 95 36.25 11.87 69.49
N ASN A 96 36.38 13.05 70.10
CA ASN A 96 35.96 14.31 69.47
C ASN A 96 36.71 14.58 68.17
N GLN A 97 38.01 14.32 68.12
CA GLN A 97 38.80 14.53 66.91
C GLN A 97 38.47 13.51 65.81
N LYS A 98 38.23 12.24 66.18
CA LYS A 98 37.70 11.22 65.25
C LYS A 98 36.34 11.61 64.71
N MET A 99 35.43 12.11 65.55
CA MET A 99 34.11 12.59 65.12
C MET A 99 34.24 13.77 64.13
N LYS A 100 35.08 14.75 64.43
CA LYS A 100 35.34 15.88 63.52
C LYS A 100 35.89 15.44 62.16
N HIS A 101 36.84 14.50 62.16
CA HIS A 101 37.41 13.95 60.94
C HIS A 101 36.35 13.20 60.12
N LEU A 102 35.55 12.34 60.78
CA LEU A 102 34.46 11.60 60.13
C LEU A 102 33.42 12.54 59.50
N LEU A 103 33.04 13.60 60.21
CA LEU A 103 32.12 14.62 59.69
C LEU A 103 32.71 15.37 58.49
N TYR A 104 33.99 15.72 58.55
CA TYR A 104 34.68 16.36 57.42
C TYR A 104 34.77 15.44 56.21
N GLU A 105 35.12 14.16 56.40
CA GLU A 105 35.16 13.18 55.31
C GLU A 105 33.78 12.94 54.71
N GLN A 106 32.74 12.82 55.54
CA GLN A 106 31.36 12.72 55.05
C GLN A 106 30.98 13.97 54.26
N GLN A 107 31.25 15.17 54.78
CA GLN A 107 30.93 16.42 54.09
C GLN A 107 31.70 16.57 52.78
N HIS A 108 32.98 16.19 52.76
CA HIS A 108 33.80 16.19 51.55
C HIS A 108 33.23 15.21 50.52
N THR A 109 32.97 13.97 50.91
CA THR A 109 32.40 12.92 50.05
C THR A 109 31.05 13.36 49.48
N VAL A 110 30.16 13.92 50.31
CA VAL A 110 28.87 14.45 49.86
C VAL A 110 29.05 15.59 48.87
N THR A 111 30.03 16.47 49.09
CA THR A 111 30.31 17.59 48.18
C THR A 111 30.83 17.08 46.84
N THR A 112 31.79 16.16 46.84
CA THR A 112 32.32 15.52 45.62
C THR A 112 31.22 14.81 44.84
N ILE A 113 30.39 13.99 45.50
CA ILE A 113 29.27 13.30 44.84
C ILE A 113 28.29 14.32 44.24
N LYS A 114 28.01 15.44 44.95
CA LYS A 114 27.12 16.49 44.42
C LYS A 114 27.73 17.18 43.20
N THR A 115 29.03 17.50 43.21
CA THR A 115 29.69 18.13 42.06
C THR A 115 29.74 17.19 40.86
N ASP A 116 30.07 15.92 41.09
CA ASP A 116 30.16 14.91 40.03
C ASP A 116 28.78 14.67 39.41
N ASN A 117 27.73 14.57 40.23
CA ASN A 117 26.36 14.46 39.76
C ASN A 117 25.93 15.69 38.95
N GLN A 118 26.28 16.91 39.39
CA GLN A 118 25.98 18.13 38.65
C GLN A 118 26.71 18.19 37.30
N GLN A 119 27.98 17.76 37.25
CA GLN A 119 28.75 17.69 36.00
C GLN A 119 28.17 16.63 35.06
N ALA A 120 27.81 15.45 35.58
CA ALA A 120 27.17 14.39 34.80
C ALA A 120 25.83 14.86 34.20
N LEU A 121 24.99 15.57 34.98
CA LEU A 121 23.73 16.14 34.50
C LEU A 121 23.95 17.19 33.40
N LYS A 122 24.95 18.07 33.55
CA LYS A 122 25.29 19.07 32.52
C LYS A 122 25.77 18.39 31.23
N LEU A 123 26.68 17.43 31.33
CA LEU A 123 27.18 16.68 30.17
C LEU A 123 26.05 15.94 29.45
N GLN A 124 25.13 15.33 30.20
CA GLN A 124 23.97 14.65 29.63
C GLN A 124 23.03 15.64 28.92
N ALA A 125 22.81 16.82 29.48
CA ALA A 125 22.00 17.87 28.86
C ALA A 125 22.65 18.41 27.56
N GLU A 126 23.97 18.66 27.57
CA GLU A 126 24.72 19.09 26.39
C GLU A 126 24.71 18.04 25.27
N GLN A 127 24.92 16.76 25.61
CA GLN A 127 24.80 15.65 24.66
C GLN A 127 23.37 15.53 24.11
N GLY A 128 22.36 15.77 24.94
CA GLY A 128 20.96 15.81 24.51
C GLY A 128 20.72 16.88 23.45
N LEU A 129 21.19 18.11 23.70
CA LEU A 129 21.09 19.24 22.77
C LEU A 129 21.84 18.99 21.46
N GLN A 130 23.04 18.39 21.52
CA GLN A 130 23.81 18.03 20.33
C GLN A 130 23.07 17.00 19.47
N ARG A 131 22.56 15.91 20.07
CA ARG A 131 21.77 14.91 19.34
C ARG A 131 20.51 15.51 18.75
N GLU A 132 19.84 16.42 19.45
CA GLU A 132 18.65 17.12 18.92
C GLU A 132 19.02 18.00 17.72
N ALA A 133 20.14 18.72 17.78
CA ALA A 133 20.62 19.53 16.66
C ALA A 133 20.99 18.68 15.44
N GLU A 134 21.68 17.54 15.64
CA GLU A 134 22.00 16.57 14.60
C GLU A 134 20.73 16.00 13.95
N LEU A 135 19.77 15.52 14.75
CA LEU A 135 18.50 15.01 14.26
C LEU A 135 17.70 16.07 13.50
N MET A 136 17.79 17.35 13.90
CA MET A 136 17.14 18.45 13.19
C MET A 136 17.83 18.78 11.87
N SER A 137 19.15 18.61 11.77
CA SER A 137 19.91 18.69 10.52
C SER A 137 19.52 17.54 9.59
N ASP A 138 19.62 16.30 10.07
CA ASP A 138 19.26 15.10 9.30
C ASP A 138 17.82 15.17 8.77
N LYS A 139 16.89 15.68 9.59
CA LYS A 139 15.50 15.90 9.18
C LYS A 139 15.38 16.92 8.04
N ARG A 140 16.21 17.96 8.00
CA ARG A 140 16.21 18.95 6.91
C ARG A 140 16.80 18.32 5.65
N ASP A 141 17.91 17.62 5.77
CA ASP A 141 18.60 16.98 4.64
C ASP A 141 17.71 15.89 4.01
N LEU A 142 17.06 15.06 4.83
CA LEU A 142 16.10 14.06 4.35
C LEU A 142 14.89 14.69 3.66
N LYS A 143 14.42 15.86 4.11
CA LYS A 143 13.34 16.59 3.44
C LYS A 143 13.77 17.16 2.09
N GLU A 144 15.00 17.65 2.01
CA GLU A 144 15.56 18.16 0.76
C GLU A 144 15.72 17.03 -0.26
N GLN A 145 16.34 15.90 0.15
CA GLN A 145 16.44 14.70 -0.70
C GLN A 145 15.08 14.19 -1.16
N LEU A 146 14.07 14.18 -0.28
CA LEU A 146 12.73 13.76 -0.65
C LEU A 146 12.13 14.69 -1.71
N LYS A 147 12.33 16.00 -1.57
CA LYS A 147 11.85 16.99 -2.54
C LYS A 147 12.60 16.92 -3.88
N GLU A 148 13.91 16.67 -3.86
CA GLU A 148 14.69 16.44 -5.08
C GLU A 148 14.21 15.20 -5.83
N MET A 149 13.95 14.10 -5.10
CA MET A 149 13.40 12.88 -5.68
C MET A 149 12.01 13.13 -6.27
N GLU A 150 11.12 13.85 -5.56
CA GLU A 150 9.81 14.24 -6.08
C GLU A 150 9.91 15.03 -7.38
N LEU A 151 10.78 16.06 -7.44
CA LEU A 151 11.01 16.85 -8.65
C LEU A 151 11.57 16.01 -9.79
N SER A 152 12.45 15.04 -9.50
CA SER A 152 12.99 14.13 -10.50
C SER A 152 11.91 13.22 -11.11
N TYR A 153 10.97 12.74 -10.29
CA TYR A 153 9.83 11.94 -10.74
C TYR A 153 8.84 12.77 -11.56
N GLU A 154 8.58 14.02 -11.15
CA GLU A 154 7.75 14.94 -11.92
C GLU A 154 8.34 15.21 -13.31
N GLU A 155 9.65 15.42 -13.40
CA GLU A 155 10.33 15.62 -14.69
C GLU A 155 10.28 14.35 -15.56
N LEU A 156 10.45 13.16 -14.97
CA LEU A 156 10.31 11.88 -15.69
C LEU A 156 8.88 11.71 -16.23
N ILE A 157 7.86 12.01 -15.44
CA ILE A 157 6.46 11.99 -15.87
C ILE A 157 6.23 13.01 -17.01
N ARG A 158 6.84 14.20 -16.92
CA ARG A 158 6.76 15.22 -17.97
C ARG A 158 7.40 14.73 -19.27
N GLN A 159 8.55 14.06 -19.19
CA GLN A 159 9.22 13.44 -20.34
C GLN A 159 8.36 12.36 -20.99
N PHE A 160 7.80 11.42 -20.22
CA PHE A 160 6.89 10.41 -20.76
C PHE A 160 5.63 11.00 -21.41
N ARG A 161 5.06 12.06 -20.84
CA ARG A 161 3.93 12.78 -21.45
C ARG A 161 4.33 13.42 -22.79
N LEU A 162 5.52 13.98 -22.87
CA LEU A 162 6.05 14.57 -24.10
C LEU A 162 6.33 13.52 -25.17
N GLU A 163 6.92 12.38 -24.81
CA GLU A 163 7.15 11.25 -25.72
C GLU A 163 5.83 10.70 -26.26
N ARG A 164 4.85 10.45 -25.40
CA ARG A 164 3.52 10.02 -25.82
C ARG A 164 2.84 11.03 -26.74
N ALA A 165 2.99 12.34 -26.48
CA ALA A 165 2.46 13.38 -27.37
C ALA A 165 3.14 13.37 -28.76
N LYS A 166 4.46 13.11 -28.80
CA LYS A 166 5.20 12.94 -30.06
C LYS A 166 4.72 11.70 -30.82
N GLU A 167 4.53 10.57 -30.15
CA GLU A 167 4.01 9.33 -30.75
C GLU A 167 2.60 9.53 -31.31
N ILE A 168 1.69 10.17 -30.56
CA ILE A 168 0.35 10.50 -31.05
C ILE A 168 0.43 11.39 -32.31
N THR A 169 1.35 12.35 -32.33
CA THR A 169 1.54 13.23 -33.50
C THR A 169 2.05 12.46 -34.71
N LYS A 170 3.01 11.53 -34.51
CA LYS A 170 3.49 10.64 -35.59
C LYS A 170 2.36 9.76 -36.14
N MET A 171 1.59 9.12 -35.27
CA MET A 171 0.43 8.31 -35.69
C MET A 171 -0.58 9.14 -36.49
N ARG A 172 -0.86 10.38 -36.07
CA ARG A 172 -1.74 11.29 -36.84
C ARG A 172 -1.17 11.60 -38.22
N GLN A 173 0.12 11.89 -38.32
CA GLN A 173 0.78 12.14 -39.61
C GLN A 173 0.74 10.91 -40.52
N GLU A 174 0.97 9.71 -39.97
CA GLU A 174 0.86 8.45 -40.71
C GLU A 174 -0.57 8.23 -41.23
N PHE A 175 -1.59 8.46 -40.39
CA PHE A 175 -2.99 8.36 -40.81
C PHE A 175 -3.36 9.41 -41.86
N GLU A 176 -2.87 10.65 -41.76
CA GLU A 176 -3.08 11.67 -42.78
C GLU A 176 -2.45 11.29 -44.13
N ILE A 177 -1.26 10.70 -44.12
CA ILE A 177 -0.61 10.20 -45.34
C ILE A 177 -1.41 9.04 -45.95
N GLN A 178 -1.81 8.06 -45.13
CA GLN A 178 -2.63 6.93 -45.59
C GLN A 178 -3.97 7.39 -46.15
N GLN A 179 -4.63 8.35 -45.50
CA GLN A 179 -5.87 8.94 -45.98
C GLN A 179 -5.68 9.58 -47.36
N LYS A 180 -4.67 10.44 -47.52
CA LYS A 180 -4.35 11.06 -48.82
C LYS A 180 -4.05 10.03 -49.90
N GLU A 181 -3.32 8.97 -49.57
CA GLU A 181 -3.00 7.91 -50.54
C GLU A 181 -4.27 7.18 -51.02
N VAL A 182 -5.23 6.93 -50.12
CA VAL A 182 -6.53 6.34 -50.47
C VAL A 182 -7.37 7.30 -51.31
N GLU A 183 -7.42 8.58 -50.94
CA GLU A 183 -8.09 9.64 -51.70
C GLU A 183 -7.53 9.72 -53.13
N ASP A 184 -6.21 9.81 -53.29
CA ASP A 184 -5.52 9.84 -54.57
C ASP A 184 -5.81 8.59 -55.43
N LYS A 185 -5.83 7.40 -54.82
CA LYS A 185 -6.18 6.15 -55.52
C LYS A 185 -7.62 6.17 -56.01
N CYS A 186 -8.55 6.66 -55.20
CA CYS A 186 -9.96 6.79 -55.58
C CYS A 186 -10.14 7.82 -56.69
N GLU A 187 -9.50 8.98 -56.61
CA GLU A 187 -9.53 10.01 -57.66
C GLU A 187 -8.99 9.48 -58.99
N LYS A 188 -7.86 8.76 -58.97
CA LYS A 188 -7.28 8.13 -60.16
C LYS A 188 -8.26 7.14 -60.79
N LYS A 189 -8.90 6.27 -59.99
CA LYS A 189 -9.91 5.32 -60.48
C LYS A 189 -11.10 6.05 -61.12
N ILE A 190 -11.57 7.14 -60.51
CA ILE A 190 -12.67 7.94 -61.07
C ILE A 190 -12.26 8.58 -62.40
N LYS A 191 -11.05 9.15 -62.49
CA LYS A 191 -10.52 9.74 -63.74
C LYS A 191 -10.41 8.70 -64.85
N MET A 192 -9.80 7.54 -64.56
CA MET A 192 -9.69 6.43 -65.50
C MET A 192 -11.06 5.96 -66.01
N LEU A 193 -12.04 5.74 -65.12
CA LEU A 193 -13.39 5.33 -65.52
C LEU A 193 -14.09 6.38 -66.40
N ARG A 194 -13.88 7.68 -66.12
CA ARG A 194 -14.41 8.75 -66.97
C ARG A 194 -13.79 8.71 -68.35
N GLU A 195 -12.47 8.57 -68.44
CA GLU A 195 -11.74 8.47 -69.71
C GLU A 195 -12.17 7.23 -70.52
N GLU A 196 -12.33 6.07 -69.87
CA GLU A 196 -12.83 4.85 -70.51
C GLU A 196 -14.26 5.02 -71.06
N LEU A 197 -15.16 5.61 -70.29
CA LEU A 197 -16.54 5.88 -70.73
C LEU A 197 -16.59 6.90 -71.88
N GLU A 198 -15.75 7.93 -71.84
CA GLU A 198 -15.62 8.90 -72.93
C GLU A 198 -15.08 8.25 -74.21
N LEU A 199 -14.06 7.39 -74.10
CA LEU A 199 -13.52 6.62 -75.22
C LEU A 199 -14.58 5.70 -75.81
N ARG A 200 -15.33 4.98 -74.98
CA ARG A 200 -16.43 4.12 -75.41
C ARG A 200 -17.50 4.91 -76.15
N ARG A 201 -17.91 6.07 -75.60
CA ARG A 201 -18.87 6.96 -76.25
C ARG A 201 -18.36 7.46 -77.60
N LYS A 202 -17.09 7.88 -77.70
CA LYS A 202 -16.46 8.32 -78.95
C LYS A 202 -16.44 7.19 -79.99
N HIS A 203 -16.10 5.98 -79.56
CA HIS A 203 -16.12 4.81 -80.42
C HIS A 203 -17.52 4.49 -80.95
N GLU A 204 -18.54 4.46 -80.08
CA GLU A 204 -19.94 4.23 -80.46
C GLU A 204 -20.44 5.31 -81.45
N ILE A 205 -20.05 6.58 -81.25
CA ILE A 205 -20.35 7.67 -82.20
C ILE A 205 -19.71 7.40 -83.55
N HIS A 206 -18.41 7.08 -83.59
CA HIS A 206 -17.71 6.77 -84.84
C HIS A 206 -18.29 5.56 -85.56
N GLU A 207 -18.66 4.49 -84.86
CA GLU A 207 -19.34 3.35 -85.48
C GLU A 207 -20.69 3.72 -86.09
N ILE A 208 -21.47 4.60 -85.42
CA ILE A 208 -22.73 5.12 -85.95
C ILE A 208 -22.47 5.98 -87.18
N GLU A 209 -21.47 6.86 -87.14
CA GLU A 209 -21.06 7.72 -88.25
C GLU A 209 -20.63 6.89 -89.46
N GLU A 210 -19.80 5.86 -89.26
CA GLU A 210 -19.40 4.94 -90.33
C GLU A 210 -20.59 4.23 -90.95
N ARG A 211 -21.53 3.72 -90.14
CA ARG A 211 -22.75 3.08 -90.65
C ARG A 211 -23.61 4.06 -91.44
N LYS A 212 -23.80 5.28 -90.94
CA LYS A 212 -24.54 6.34 -91.64
C LYS A 212 -23.85 6.73 -92.94
N ASN A 213 -22.53 6.90 -92.94
CA ASN A 213 -21.74 7.23 -94.13
C ASN A 213 -21.79 6.11 -95.17
N LYS A 214 -21.70 4.84 -94.75
CA LYS A 214 -21.92 3.68 -95.63
C LYS A 214 -23.31 3.73 -96.27
N HIS A 215 -24.36 3.98 -95.49
CA HIS A 215 -25.72 4.10 -96.00
C HIS A 215 -25.90 5.28 -96.97
N ILE A 216 -25.33 6.44 -96.65
CA ILE A 216 -25.32 7.62 -97.55
C ILE A 216 -24.65 7.26 -98.88
N ASN A 217 -23.48 6.62 -98.84
CA ASN A 217 -22.77 6.20 -100.05
C ASN A 217 -23.55 5.18 -100.87
N GLU A 218 -24.23 4.22 -100.22
CA GLU A 218 -25.13 3.29 -100.91
C GLU A 218 -26.32 4.01 -101.56
N LEU A 219 -26.90 4.98 -100.87
CA LEU A 219 -28.02 5.76 -101.38
C LEU A 219 -27.60 6.62 -102.57
N ILE A 220 -26.43 7.28 -102.50
CA ILE A 220 -25.82 8.00 -103.63
C ILE A 220 -25.66 7.06 -104.82
N LYS A 221 -25.06 5.88 -104.64
CA LYS A 221 -24.89 4.89 -105.73
C LYS A 221 -26.23 4.43 -106.32
N LYS A 222 -27.27 4.24 -105.49
CA LYS A 222 -28.62 3.89 -105.97
C LYS A 222 -29.23 5.04 -106.76
N HIS A 223 -29.08 6.29 -106.30
CA HIS A 223 -29.55 7.46 -107.04
C HIS A 223 -28.79 7.65 -108.36
N GLU A 224 -27.46 7.47 -108.39
CA GLU A 224 -26.67 7.51 -109.62
C GLU A 224 -27.12 6.44 -110.62
N LYS A 225 -27.37 5.21 -110.15
CA LYS A 225 -27.93 4.13 -110.97
C LYS A 225 -29.30 4.48 -111.50
N ALA A 226 -30.23 4.88 -110.64
CA ALA A 226 -31.58 5.27 -111.05
C ALA A 226 -31.55 6.47 -112.03
N PHE A 227 -30.67 7.44 -111.81
CA PHE A 227 -30.50 8.58 -112.72
C PHE A 227 -29.92 8.14 -114.07
N THR A 228 -28.98 7.20 -114.07
CA THR A 228 -28.45 6.58 -115.29
C THR A 228 -29.52 5.77 -116.02
N GLU A 229 -30.32 4.98 -115.30
CA GLU A 229 -31.44 4.22 -115.84
C GLU A 229 -32.51 5.15 -116.42
N ILE A 230 -32.86 6.24 -115.74
CA ILE A 230 -33.77 7.27 -116.25
C ILE A 230 -33.18 7.93 -117.50
N LYS A 231 -31.88 8.25 -117.50
CA LYS A 231 -31.20 8.83 -118.66
C LYS A 231 -31.18 7.85 -119.83
N CYS A 232 -30.92 6.57 -119.58
CA CYS A 232 -31.01 5.50 -120.58
C CYS A 232 -32.45 5.35 -121.05
N TYR A 233 -33.44 5.34 -120.17
CA TYR A 233 -34.86 5.26 -120.52
C TYR A 233 -35.31 6.43 -121.39
N TYR A 234 -34.93 7.66 -121.07
CA TYR A 234 -35.23 8.82 -121.92
C TYR A 234 -34.41 8.82 -123.22
N ASN A 235 -33.15 8.35 -123.21
CA ASN A 235 -32.38 8.16 -124.42
C ASN A 235 -32.99 7.06 -125.31
N ASP A 236 -33.48 5.98 -124.72
CA ASP A 236 -34.14 4.86 -125.39
C ASP A 236 -35.53 5.27 -125.86
N ILE A 237 -36.26 6.12 -125.13
CA ILE A 237 -37.47 6.79 -125.62
C ILE A 237 -37.10 7.75 -126.74
N THR A 238 -36.02 8.51 -126.65
CA THR A 238 -35.63 9.44 -127.72
C THR A 238 -35.23 8.66 -128.97
N LYS A 239 -34.53 7.53 -128.80
CA LYS A 239 -34.16 6.62 -129.86
C LYS A 239 -35.37 5.89 -130.43
N ASN A 240 -36.24 5.34 -129.58
CA ASN A 240 -37.53 4.78 -129.98
C ASN A 240 -38.46 5.82 -130.57
N ASN A 241 -38.41 7.09 -130.16
CA ASN A 241 -39.19 8.18 -130.74
C ASN A 241 -38.58 8.60 -132.07
N LEU A 242 -37.26 8.53 -132.26
CA LEU A 242 -36.62 8.72 -133.55
C LEU A 242 -36.96 7.56 -134.50
N ASP A 243 -36.89 6.33 -134.00
CA ASP A 243 -37.27 5.11 -134.71
C ASP A 243 -38.78 5.13 -135.00
N LEU A 244 -39.63 5.48 -134.04
CA LEU A 244 -41.07 5.66 -134.20
C LEU A 244 -41.39 6.88 -135.05
N ILE A 245 -40.63 7.97 -135.08
CA ILE A 245 -40.81 9.06 -136.06
C ILE A 245 -40.48 8.53 -137.46
N LYS A 246 -39.51 7.62 -137.57
CA LYS A 246 -39.19 6.92 -138.82
C LYS A 246 -40.33 5.98 -139.22
N THR A 247 -40.80 5.15 -138.30
CA THR A 247 -41.91 4.22 -138.49
C THR A 247 -43.23 4.94 -138.66
N LEU A 248 -43.50 6.07 -137.99
CA LEU A 248 -44.70 6.91 -138.16
C LEU A 248 -44.62 7.73 -139.45
N LYS A 249 -43.45 8.00 -140.01
CA LYS A 249 -43.38 8.48 -141.40
C LYS A 249 -43.76 7.37 -142.38
N GLU A 250 -43.44 6.11 -142.07
CA GLU A 250 -43.86 4.91 -142.82
C GLU A 250 -45.31 4.47 -142.49
N ASP A 251 -45.84 4.80 -141.31
CA ASP A 251 -47.15 4.44 -140.82
C ASP A 251 -48.14 5.57 -140.99
N VAL A 252 -47.79 6.85 -141.08
CA VAL A 252 -48.73 7.89 -141.60
C VAL A 252 -49.11 7.55 -143.04
N THR A 253 -48.24 6.84 -143.76
CA THR A 253 -48.59 6.24 -145.06
C THR A 253 -49.50 5.00 -144.95
N ASP A 254 -49.58 4.32 -143.79
CA ASP A 254 -50.39 3.10 -143.56
C ASP A 254 -51.59 3.23 -142.59
N MET A 255 -51.61 4.19 -141.66
CA MET A 255 -52.65 4.52 -140.66
C MET A 255 -53.81 5.27 -141.30
N LYS A 256 -53.58 5.98 -142.42
CA LYS A 256 -54.66 6.32 -143.35
C LYS A 256 -55.50 5.11 -143.77
N LYS A 257 -55.01 3.87 -143.60
CA LYS A 257 -55.73 2.64 -143.93
C LYS A 257 -56.31 1.88 -142.73
N LYS A 258 -55.93 2.18 -141.48
CA LYS A 258 -56.31 1.36 -140.29
C LYS A 258 -57.11 2.07 -139.19
N GLU A 259 -57.26 3.39 -139.26
CA GLU A 259 -58.08 4.20 -138.32
C GLU A 259 -59.58 3.83 -138.34
N ALA A 260 -60.04 3.10 -139.36
CA ALA A 260 -61.43 2.65 -139.48
C ALA A 260 -61.85 1.48 -138.55
N LEU A 261 -60.94 0.84 -137.80
CA LEU A 261 -61.22 -0.49 -137.22
C LEU A 261 -61.29 -0.61 -135.68
N ASN A 262 -60.84 0.36 -134.89
CA ASN A 262 -60.59 0.12 -133.45
C ASN A 262 -61.49 0.89 -132.44
N GLU A 263 -62.62 1.46 -132.88
CA GLU A 263 -63.60 2.07 -131.96
C GLU A 263 -64.38 1.07 -131.07
N LYS A 264 -64.27 -0.25 -131.31
CA LYS A 264 -65.14 -1.25 -130.65
C LYS A 264 -64.59 -1.94 -129.39
N LEU A 265 -63.30 -1.79 -129.05
CA LEU A 265 -62.69 -2.51 -127.91
C LEU A 265 -62.85 -1.81 -126.55
N MET A 266 -63.31 -0.56 -126.54
CA MET A 266 -63.33 0.28 -125.33
C MET A 266 -64.45 -0.04 -124.33
N HIS A 267 -65.44 -0.87 -124.68
CA HIS A 267 -66.60 -1.13 -123.82
C HIS A 267 -66.47 -2.38 -122.91
N GLU A 268 -65.60 -3.34 -123.22
CA GLU A 268 -65.46 -4.58 -122.44
C GLU A 268 -64.64 -4.39 -121.14
N ILE A 269 -63.66 -3.48 -121.15
CA ILE A 269 -62.77 -3.24 -120.00
C ILE A 269 -63.49 -2.59 -118.81
N ALA A 270 -64.62 -1.91 -119.04
CA ALA A 270 -65.35 -1.18 -118.00
C ALA A 270 -66.18 -2.07 -117.06
N GLN A 271 -66.59 -3.27 -117.49
CA GLN A 271 -67.46 -4.16 -116.69
C GLN A 271 -66.69 -5.04 -115.71
N GLU A 272 -65.47 -5.47 -116.05
CA GLU A 272 -64.67 -6.37 -115.20
C GLU A 272 -64.16 -5.65 -113.92
N ASN A 273 -63.93 -4.34 -113.99
CA ASN A 273 -63.50 -3.52 -112.84
C ASN A 273 -64.57 -3.37 -111.74
N LYS A 274 -65.85 -3.61 -112.01
CA LYS A 274 -66.92 -3.54 -110.99
C LYS A 274 -67.04 -4.81 -110.14
N ARG A 275 -66.53 -5.97 -110.60
CA ARG A 275 -66.68 -7.27 -109.90
C ARG A 275 -65.67 -7.50 -108.77
N LEU A 276 -64.53 -6.79 -108.77
CA LEU A 276 -63.39 -7.07 -107.89
C LEU A 276 -63.33 -6.18 -106.63
N THR A 277 -64.18 -5.16 -106.51
CA THR A 277 -64.09 -4.13 -105.46
C THR A 277 -64.57 -4.60 -104.07
N GLU A 278 -65.59 -5.47 -104.03
CA GLU A 278 -66.23 -5.91 -102.78
C GLU A 278 -65.41 -6.96 -101.98
N PRO A 279 -64.77 -7.96 -102.62
CA PRO A 279 -63.86 -8.90 -101.95
C PRO A 279 -62.63 -8.19 -101.36
N LEU A 280 -62.11 -7.18 -102.05
CA LEU A 280 -60.95 -6.40 -101.61
C LEU A 280 -61.23 -5.63 -100.31
N GLN A 281 -62.43 -5.05 -100.17
CA GLN A 281 -62.81 -4.31 -98.95
C GLN A 281 -62.98 -5.21 -97.72
N LYS A 282 -63.46 -6.44 -97.89
CA LYS A 282 -63.58 -7.41 -96.78
C LYS A 282 -62.21 -7.88 -96.29
N ALA A 283 -61.30 -8.22 -97.21
CA ALA A 283 -59.93 -8.61 -96.88
C ALA A 283 -59.15 -7.49 -96.18
N LEU A 284 -59.34 -6.23 -96.58
CA LEU A 284 -58.68 -5.09 -95.92
C LEU A 284 -59.14 -4.90 -94.46
N LYS A 285 -60.43 -5.10 -94.17
CA LYS A 285 -60.96 -5.02 -92.80
C LYS A 285 -60.45 -6.14 -91.90
N GLU A 286 -60.35 -7.37 -92.42
CA GLU A 286 -59.76 -8.50 -91.69
C GLU A 286 -58.27 -8.31 -91.42
N VAL A 287 -57.52 -7.74 -92.38
CA VAL A 287 -56.12 -7.38 -92.16
C VAL A 287 -55.97 -6.32 -91.06
N GLU A 288 -56.88 -5.35 -90.97
CA GLU A 288 -56.85 -4.33 -89.92
C GLU A 288 -57.15 -4.91 -88.52
N THR A 289 -58.14 -5.80 -88.40
CA THR A 289 -58.46 -6.45 -87.12
C THR A 289 -57.34 -7.38 -86.65
N LEU A 290 -56.75 -8.15 -87.57
CA LEU A 290 -55.59 -9.01 -87.27
C LEU A 290 -54.36 -8.17 -86.87
N ARG A 291 -54.10 -7.04 -87.52
CA ARG A 291 -53.01 -6.12 -87.12
C ARG A 291 -53.19 -5.58 -85.70
N LYS A 292 -54.42 -5.21 -85.31
CA LYS A 292 -54.72 -4.77 -83.94
C LYS A 292 -54.52 -5.89 -82.92
N SER A 293 -54.91 -7.12 -83.26
CA SER A 293 -54.69 -8.30 -82.41
C SER A 293 -53.20 -8.59 -82.21
N VAL A 294 -52.40 -8.55 -83.27
CA VAL A 294 -50.93 -8.71 -83.20
C VAL A 294 -50.30 -7.63 -82.33
N GLN A 295 -50.71 -6.37 -82.50
CA GLN A 295 -50.19 -5.26 -81.69
C GLN A 295 -50.51 -5.41 -80.19
N ASN A 296 -51.70 -5.90 -79.85
CA ASN A 296 -52.07 -6.17 -78.46
C ASN A 296 -51.25 -7.35 -77.89
N TYR A 297 -51.08 -8.41 -78.67
CA TYR A 297 -50.24 -9.55 -78.28
C TYR A 297 -48.78 -9.15 -78.04
N GLU A 298 -48.22 -8.27 -78.87
CA GLU A 298 -46.86 -7.73 -78.68
C GLU A 298 -46.74 -6.91 -77.38
N LYS A 299 -47.74 -6.09 -77.06
CA LYS A 299 -47.79 -5.33 -75.80
C LYS A 299 -47.87 -6.27 -74.60
N ASP A 300 -48.75 -7.27 -74.63
CA ASP A 300 -48.91 -8.23 -73.54
C ASP A 300 -47.64 -9.05 -73.34
N LYS A 301 -46.96 -9.44 -74.43
CA LYS A 301 -45.66 -10.11 -74.38
C LYS A 301 -44.58 -9.24 -73.71
N ALA A 302 -44.54 -7.95 -74.02
CA ALA A 302 -43.59 -7.03 -73.40
C ALA A 302 -43.88 -6.82 -71.91
N LEU A 303 -45.16 -6.67 -71.54
CA LEU A 303 -45.58 -6.56 -70.13
C LEU A 303 -45.27 -7.83 -69.34
N LEU A 304 -45.54 -9.00 -69.92
CA LEU A 304 -45.20 -10.29 -69.31
C LEU A 304 -43.69 -10.40 -69.09
N HIS A 305 -42.87 -10.05 -70.08
CA HIS A 305 -41.41 -10.07 -69.92
C HIS A 305 -40.93 -9.13 -68.79
N GLN A 306 -41.48 -7.91 -68.71
CA GLN A 306 -41.17 -6.98 -67.63
C GLN A 306 -41.58 -7.54 -66.26
N ARG A 307 -42.78 -8.15 -66.16
CA ARG A 307 -43.27 -8.76 -64.91
C ARG A 307 -42.44 -9.97 -64.50
N THR A 308 -42.06 -10.84 -65.45
CA THR A 308 -41.17 -11.97 -65.19
C THR A 308 -39.81 -11.50 -64.70
N LYS A 309 -39.24 -10.44 -65.28
CA LYS A 309 -37.99 -9.85 -64.81
C LYS A 309 -38.12 -9.35 -63.36
N GLN A 310 -39.15 -8.54 -63.07
CA GLN A 310 -39.42 -8.04 -61.72
C GLN A 310 -39.61 -9.19 -60.71
N PHE A 311 -40.33 -10.23 -61.08
CA PHE A 311 -40.54 -11.41 -60.24
C PHE A 311 -39.22 -12.13 -59.93
N ASN A 312 -38.37 -12.31 -60.94
CA ASN A 312 -37.06 -12.94 -60.77
C ASN A 312 -36.13 -12.10 -59.89
N ASP A 313 -36.13 -10.78 -60.07
CA ASP A 313 -35.34 -9.86 -59.25
C ASP A 313 -35.81 -9.90 -57.78
N ARG A 314 -37.12 -9.86 -57.53
CA ARG A 314 -37.69 -10.02 -56.17
C ARG A 314 -37.43 -11.39 -55.56
N THR A 315 -37.42 -12.45 -56.35
CA THR A 315 -37.09 -13.80 -55.87
C THR A 315 -35.63 -13.89 -55.46
N LYS A 316 -34.71 -13.23 -56.18
CA LYS A 316 -33.30 -13.15 -55.77
C LYS A 316 -33.13 -12.37 -54.47
N GLU A 317 -33.81 -11.23 -54.34
CA GLU A 317 -33.81 -10.45 -53.10
C GLU A 317 -34.34 -11.25 -51.91
N LEU A 318 -35.46 -11.98 -52.08
CA LEU A 318 -36.01 -12.84 -51.04
C LEU A 318 -35.04 -13.94 -50.62
N LYS A 319 -34.41 -14.63 -51.58
CA LYS A 319 -33.42 -15.67 -51.27
C LYS A 319 -32.19 -15.11 -50.57
N ALA A 320 -31.74 -13.91 -50.93
CA ALA A 320 -30.64 -13.24 -50.24
C ALA A 320 -31.01 -12.91 -48.80
N LEU A 321 -32.22 -12.36 -48.58
CA LEU A 321 -32.72 -12.02 -47.26
C LEU A 321 -32.96 -13.26 -46.39
N GLU A 322 -33.45 -14.36 -46.96
CA GLU A 322 -33.58 -15.65 -46.26
C GLU A 322 -32.22 -16.18 -45.78
N TRP A 323 -31.18 -16.04 -46.60
CA TRP A 323 -29.83 -16.44 -46.22
C TRP A 323 -29.25 -15.55 -45.11
N GLU A 324 -29.43 -14.23 -45.22
CA GLU A 324 -29.03 -13.28 -44.17
C GLU A 324 -29.77 -13.55 -42.85
N TYR A 325 -31.07 -13.85 -42.92
CA TYR A 325 -31.87 -14.22 -41.76
C TYR A 325 -31.35 -15.50 -41.10
N GLN A 326 -31.04 -16.54 -41.87
CA GLN A 326 -30.48 -17.79 -41.35
C GLN A 326 -29.12 -17.55 -40.67
N ALA A 327 -28.23 -16.80 -41.33
CA ALA A 327 -26.93 -16.45 -40.76
C ALA A 327 -27.07 -15.64 -39.46
N LEU A 328 -28.02 -14.69 -39.41
CA LEU A 328 -28.27 -13.90 -38.21
C LEU A 328 -28.87 -14.76 -37.08
N GLN A 329 -29.78 -15.66 -37.41
CA GLN A 329 -30.38 -16.59 -36.45
C GLN A 329 -29.33 -17.51 -35.83
N GLU A 330 -28.39 -18.03 -36.63
CA GLU A 330 -27.28 -18.83 -36.12
C GLU A 330 -26.39 -18.03 -35.17
N ARG A 331 -26.08 -16.77 -35.51
CA ARG A 331 -25.30 -15.88 -34.63
C ARG A 331 -26.02 -15.60 -33.30
N VAL A 332 -27.34 -15.41 -33.33
CA VAL A 332 -28.14 -15.24 -32.11
C VAL A 332 -28.10 -16.50 -31.25
N ASN A 333 -28.33 -17.67 -31.85
CA ASN A 333 -28.29 -18.94 -31.13
C ASN A 333 -26.91 -19.19 -30.47
N ASN A 334 -25.82 -18.87 -31.17
CA ASN A 334 -24.47 -18.99 -30.61
C ASN A 334 -24.25 -18.02 -29.45
N ALA A 335 -24.70 -16.76 -29.58
CA ALA A 335 -24.60 -15.78 -28.49
C ALA A 335 -25.44 -16.18 -27.26
N GLU A 336 -26.61 -16.78 -27.46
CA GLU A 336 -27.42 -17.32 -26.37
C GLU A 336 -26.75 -18.51 -25.68
N ALA A 337 -26.13 -19.41 -26.44
CA ALA A 337 -25.36 -20.53 -25.89
C ALA A 337 -24.14 -20.04 -25.08
N GLU A 338 -23.40 -19.06 -25.58
CA GLU A 338 -22.29 -18.43 -24.85
C GLU A 338 -22.75 -17.77 -23.55
N ARG A 339 -23.87 -17.02 -23.60
CA ARG A 339 -24.48 -16.43 -22.40
C ARG A 339 -24.82 -17.51 -21.37
N ASP A 340 -25.49 -18.57 -21.79
CA ASP A 340 -25.93 -19.64 -20.89
C ASP A 340 -24.74 -20.40 -20.28
N ASP A 341 -23.67 -20.60 -21.05
CA ASP A 341 -22.43 -21.20 -20.55
C ASP A 341 -21.72 -20.31 -19.53
N VAL A 342 -21.69 -18.99 -19.76
CA VAL A 342 -21.13 -18.03 -18.80
C VAL A 342 -21.95 -18.02 -17.51
N VAL A 343 -23.29 -18.04 -17.60
CA VAL A 343 -24.16 -18.11 -16.42
C VAL A 343 -23.90 -19.39 -15.62
N LYS A 344 -23.83 -20.55 -16.27
CA LYS A 344 -23.51 -21.83 -15.60
C LYS A 344 -22.13 -21.81 -14.93
N LYS A 345 -21.11 -21.28 -15.62
CA LYS A 345 -19.75 -21.17 -15.05
C LYS A 345 -19.72 -20.24 -13.83
N PHE A 346 -20.47 -19.15 -13.89
CA PHE A 346 -20.60 -18.21 -12.79
C PHE A 346 -21.27 -18.86 -11.57
N GLU A 347 -22.40 -19.54 -11.77
CA GLU A 347 -23.09 -20.29 -10.71
C GLU A 347 -22.17 -21.36 -10.09
N SER A 348 -21.49 -22.17 -10.91
CA SER A 348 -20.52 -23.17 -10.44
C SER A 348 -19.41 -22.54 -9.60
N SER A 349 -18.85 -21.42 -10.05
CA SER A 349 -17.79 -20.70 -9.33
C SER A 349 -18.28 -20.15 -7.99
N ILE A 350 -19.52 -19.66 -7.92
CA ILE A 350 -20.14 -19.22 -6.65
C ILE A 350 -20.26 -20.41 -5.70
N TYR A 351 -20.79 -21.54 -6.15
CA TYR A 351 -20.95 -22.73 -5.30
C TYR A 351 -19.61 -23.26 -4.80
N GLU A 352 -18.57 -23.27 -5.63
CA GLU A 352 -17.22 -23.67 -5.22
C GLU A 352 -16.64 -22.75 -4.14
N VAL A 353 -16.77 -21.42 -4.32
CA VAL A 353 -16.30 -20.44 -3.34
C VAL A 353 -17.08 -20.58 -2.03
N GLN A 354 -18.41 -20.71 -2.11
CA GLN A 354 -19.27 -20.90 -0.94
C GLN A 354 -18.92 -22.20 -0.20
N GLN A 355 -18.64 -23.29 -0.92
CA GLN A 355 -18.22 -24.55 -0.32
C GLN A 355 -16.86 -24.42 0.37
N LYS A 356 -15.86 -23.80 -0.27
CA LYS A 356 -14.53 -23.58 0.33
C LYS A 356 -14.60 -22.70 1.58
N CYS A 357 -15.35 -21.61 1.51
CA CYS A 357 -15.59 -20.72 2.66
C CYS A 357 -16.36 -21.44 3.77
N GLY A 358 -17.40 -22.21 3.42
CA GLY A 358 -18.20 -23.00 4.36
C GLY A 358 -17.36 -24.06 5.10
N LEU A 359 -16.53 -24.81 4.38
CA LEU A 359 -15.60 -25.78 5.00
C LEU A 359 -14.59 -25.10 5.93
N LYS A 360 -14.02 -23.96 5.51
CA LYS A 360 -13.10 -23.18 6.34
C LYS A 360 -13.78 -22.66 7.61
N ASN A 361 -15.00 -22.15 7.50
CA ASN A 361 -15.77 -21.67 8.65
C ASN A 361 -16.12 -22.81 9.60
N MET A 362 -16.61 -23.95 9.10
CA MET A 362 -16.86 -25.13 9.94
C MET A 362 -15.60 -25.61 10.67
N LEU A 363 -14.44 -25.62 10.00
CA LEU A 363 -13.18 -26.01 10.62
C LEU A 363 -12.79 -25.02 11.74
N LEU A 364 -12.95 -23.72 11.51
CA LEU A 364 -12.68 -22.68 12.50
C LEU A 364 -13.64 -22.80 13.70
N GLU A 365 -14.94 -23.00 13.45
CA GLU A 365 -15.94 -23.25 14.50
C GLU A 365 -15.59 -24.48 15.34
N LYS A 366 -15.22 -25.60 14.69
CA LYS A 366 -14.77 -26.80 15.41
C LYS A 366 -13.52 -26.53 16.23
N LYS A 367 -12.55 -25.78 15.69
CA LYS A 367 -11.34 -25.41 16.43
C LYS A 367 -11.67 -24.54 17.65
N VAL A 368 -12.56 -23.56 17.50
CA VAL A 368 -13.05 -22.72 18.61
C VAL A 368 -13.77 -23.58 19.65
N GLN A 369 -14.63 -24.51 19.23
CA GLN A 369 -15.34 -25.42 20.14
C GLN A 369 -14.37 -26.30 20.94
N VAL A 370 -13.36 -26.89 20.28
CA VAL A 370 -12.33 -27.70 20.97
C VAL A 370 -11.53 -26.84 21.94
N LEU A 371 -11.15 -25.63 21.56
CA LEU A 371 -10.42 -24.72 22.45
C LEU A 371 -11.28 -24.29 23.65
N SER A 372 -12.57 -24.02 23.45
CA SER A 372 -13.52 -23.67 24.53
C SER A 372 -13.70 -24.83 25.51
N THR A 373 -13.94 -26.04 25.02
CA THR A 373 -14.07 -27.23 25.90
C THR A 373 -12.77 -27.54 26.63
N THR A 374 -11.61 -27.27 26.01
CA THR A 374 -10.31 -27.42 26.68
C THR A 374 -10.12 -26.36 27.76
N LEU A 375 -10.53 -25.12 27.49
CA LEU A 375 -10.53 -24.01 28.45
C LEU A 375 -11.41 -24.35 29.67
N GLU A 376 -12.66 -24.76 29.46
CA GLU A 376 -13.59 -25.16 30.52
C GLU A 376 -13.02 -26.31 31.39
N LYS A 377 -12.38 -27.30 30.76
CA LYS A 377 -11.68 -28.38 31.48
C LYS A 377 -10.51 -27.86 32.31
N LYS A 378 -9.77 -26.87 31.82
CA LYS A 378 -8.63 -26.29 32.54
C LYS A 378 -9.09 -25.37 33.67
N GLU A 379 -10.15 -24.60 33.48
CA GLU A 379 -10.76 -23.78 34.52
C GLU A 379 -11.34 -24.64 35.66
N THR A 380 -12.03 -25.73 35.34
CA THR A 380 -12.54 -26.67 36.35
C THR A 380 -11.40 -27.35 37.13
N GLN A 381 -10.32 -27.76 36.45
CA GLN A 381 -9.11 -28.27 37.10
C GLN A 381 -8.46 -27.23 38.03
N LEU A 382 -8.35 -25.98 37.58
CA LEU A 382 -7.79 -24.89 38.38
C LEU A 382 -8.66 -24.57 39.60
N ASN A 383 -9.98 -24.57 39.45
CA ASN A 383 -10.92 -24.33 40.55
C ASN A 383 -10.85 -25.44 41.60
N TYR A 384 -10.72 -26.70 41.18
CA TYR A 384 -10.52 -27.83 42.09
C TYR A 384 -9.20 -27.70 42.85
N LEU A 385 -8.08 -27.43 42.17
CA LEU A 385 -6.77 -27.25 42.80
C LEU A 385 -6.73 -26.04 43.75
N ALA A 386 -7.44 -24.96 43.42
CA ALA A 386 -7.57 -23.80 44.29
C ALA A 386 -8.28 -24.18 45.59
N ALA A 387 -9.38 -24.95 45.51
CA ALA A 387 -10.12 -25.44 46.68
C ALA A 387 -9.33 -26.42 47.55
N ASP A 388 -8.53 -27.31 46.94
CA ASP A 388 -7.72 -28.32 47.64
C ASP A 388 -6.47 -27.73 48.32
N SER A 389 -5.95 -26.60 47.82
CA SER A 389 -4.71 -25.99 48.31
C SER A 389 -4.81 -25.34 49.70
N GLY A 390 -6.01 -25.16 50.25
CA GLY A 390 -6.25 -24.57 51.58
C GLY A 390 -5.75 -23.12 51.74
N LYS A 391 -5.33 -22.47 50.65
CA LYS A 391 -4.86 -21.08 50.64
C LYS A 391 -6.03 -20.11 50.48
N ASP A 392 -5.88 -18.91 51.04
CA ASP A 392 -6.91 -17.87 50.98
C ASP A 392 -7.12 -17.37 49.55
N ALA A 393 -8.37 -17.17 49.13
CA ALA A 393 -8.73 -16.89 47.73
C ALA A 393 -8.05 -15.62 47.19
N ALA A 394 -7.84 -14.63 48.06
CA ALA A 394 -7.14 -13.39 47.72
C ALA A 394 -5.67 -13.60 47.34
N GLN A 395 -4.96 -14.52 48.00
CA GLN A 395 -3.55 -14.80 47.70
C GLN A 395 -3.38 -15.55 46.37
N ILE A 396 -4.34 -16.41 46.02
CA ILE A 396 -4.35 -17.12 44.74
C ILE A 396 -4.62 -16.14 43.58
N ASP A 397 -5.56 -15.22 43.75
CA ASP A 397 -5.89 -14.24 42.72
C ASP A 397 -4.78 -13.20 42.50
N GLU A 398 -4.06 -12.80 43.55
CA GLU A 398 -2.91 -11.92 43.41
C GLU A 398 -1.74 -12.60 42.67
N ALA A 399 -1.47 -13.88 42.97
CA ALA A 399 -0.50 -14.68 42.23
C ALA A 399 -0.91 -14.89 40.76
N LYS A 400 -2.20 -15.15 40.48
CA LYS A 400 -2.74 -15.24 39.11
C LYS A 400 -2.53 -13.94 38.34
N LYS A 401 -2.91 -12.78 38.91
CA LYS A 401 -2.70 -11.47 38.29
C LYS A 401 -1.22 -11.18 38.01
N GLY A 402 -0.32 -11.55 38.91
CA GLY A 402 1.12 -11.42 38.69
C GLY A 402 1.61 -12.22 37.48
N VAL A 403 1.13 -13.46 37.33
CA VAL A 403 1.44 -14.32 36.18
C VAL A 403 0.79 -13.81 34.89
N GLU A 404 -0.46 -13.33 34.94
CA GLU A 404 -1.15 -12.73 33.80
C GLU A 404 -0.41 -11.49 33.29
N ASN A 405 -0.02 -10.56 34.17
CA ASN A 405 0.75 -9.38 33.79
C ASN A 405 2.10 -9.74 33.15
N LEU A 406 2.76 -10.79 33.65
CA LEU A 406 4.01 -11.29 33.06
C LEU A 406 3.77 -11.94 31.69
N LEU A 407 2.71 -12.74 31.54
CA LEU A 407 2.30 -13.33 30.27
C LEU A 407 1.94 -12.25 29.24
N ASP A 408 1.23 -11.20 29.64
CA ASP A 408 0.87 -10.08 28.77
C ASP A 408 2.10 -9.30 28.33
N SER A 409 3.02 -9.00 29.23
CA SER A 409 4.32 -8.40 28.90
C SER A 409 5.10 -9.26 27.90
N LYS A 410 5.17 -10.57 28.12
CA LYS A 410 5.81 -11.51 27.19
C LYS A 410 5.08 -11.59 25.84
N ASN A 411 3.76 -11.59 25.83
CA ASN A 411 2.96 -11.59 24.60
C ASN A 411 3.14 -10.29 23.80
N GLN A 412 3.25 -9.14 24.47
CA GLN A 412 3.58 -7.87 23.82
C GLN A 412 5.00 -7.89 23.26
N GLN A 413 5.98 -8.43 23.99
CA GLN A 413 7.34 -8.66 23.47
C GLN A 413 7.32 -9.56 22.23
N ILE A 414 6.55 -10.66 22.24
CA ILE A 414 6.41 -11.55 21.07
C ILE A 414 5.79 -10.79 19.88
N LYS A 415 4.76 -9.97 20.10
CA LYS A 415 4.15 -9.14 19.05
C LYS A 415 5.15 -8.13 18.49
N SER A 416 5.91 -7.45 19.34
CA SER A 416 6.96 -6.51 18.93
C SER A 416 8.04 -7.21 18.11
N LEU A 417 8.57 -8.33 18.61
CA LEU A 417 9.61 -9.09 17.89
C LEU A 417 9.10 -9.62 16.55
N ARG A 418 7.84 -10.08 16.45
CA ARG A 418 7.24 -10.48 15.17
C ARG A 418 7.12 -9.31 14.20
N TYR A 419 6.73 -8.14 14.71
CA TYR A 419 6.70 -6.91 13.91
C TYR A 419 8.10 -6.53 13.42
N ASP A 420 9.10 -6.56 14.30
CA ASP A 420 10.50 -6.26 13.96
C ASP A 420 11.06 -7.25 12.94
N ILE A 421 10.76 -8.55 13.07
CA ILE A 421 11.09 -9.55 12.04
C ILE A 421 10.42 -9.22 10.70
N GLY A 422 9.13 -8.84 10.71
CA GLY A 422 8.41 -8.44 9.51
C GLY A 422 9.03 -7.21 8.84
N LYS A 423 9.39 -6.20 9.65
CA LYS A 423 10.08 -4.98 9.21
C LYS A 423 11.47 -5.30 8.65
N MET A 424 12.26 -6.11 9.35
CA MET A 424 13.60 -6.52 8.92
C MET A 424 13.55 -7.32 7.62
N LYS A 425 12.58 -8.23 7.49
CA LYS A 425 12.32 -8.93 6.22
C LYS A 425 12.02 -7.94 5.11
N ARG A 426 11.16 -6.94 5.33
CA ARG A 426 10.85 -5.93 4.30
C ARG A 426 12.10 -5.17 3.87
N ILE A 427 12.86 -4.64 4.84
CA ILE A 427 14.12 -3.93 4.59
C ILE A 427 15.11 -4.82 3.83
N HIS A 428 15.25 -6.09 4.21
CA HIS A 428 16.09 -7.05 3.52
C HIS A 428 15.67 -7.26 2.06
N HIS A 429 14.37 -7.37 1.77
CA HIS A 429 13.89 -7.45 0.37
C HIS A 429 14.14 -6.15 -0.41
N ASP A 430 13.92 -4.99 0.21
CA ASP A 430 14.13 -3.69 -0.42
C ASP A 430 15.62 -3.51 -0.77
N VAL A 431 16.52 -3.94 0.13
CA VAL A 431 17.97 -3.93 -0.07
C VAL A 431 18.37 -4.90 -1.19
N ILE A 432 17.87 -6.14 -1.19
CA ILE A 432 18.11 -7.09 -2.30
C ILE A 432 17.68 -6.47 -3.62
N ARG A 433 16.47 -5.91 -3.71
CA ARG A 433 15.97 -5.28 -4.92
C ARG A 433 16.84 -4.10 -5.36
N SER A 434 17.34 -3.30 -4.42
CA SER A 434 18.26 -2.20 -4.74
C SER A 434 19.59 -2.70 -5.29
N PHE A 435 20.13 -3.80 -4.75
CA PHE A 435 21.31 -4.45 -5.29
C PHE A 435 21.06 -5.06 -6.66
N GLU A 436 19.90 -5.67 -6.87
CA GLU A 436 19.50 -6.23 -8.17
C GLU A 436 19.46 -5.17 -9.26
N LEU A 437 18.81 -4.04 -8.95
CA LEU A 437 18.75 -2.89 -9.85
C LEU A 437 20.14 -2.33 -10.15
N LYS A 438 21.01 -2.20 -9.13
CA LYS A 438 22.36 -1.66 -9.33
C LYS A 438 23.27 -2.59 -10.13
N LEU A 439 23.15 -3.91 -9.94
CA LEU A 439 23.88 -4.91 -10.73
C LEU A 439 23.39 -4.94 -12.18
N SER A 440 22.08 -4.83 -12.39
CA SER A 440 21.49 -4.69 -13.72
C SER A 440 21.96 -3.42 -14.44
N GLU A 441 22.04 -2.28 -13.74
CA GLU A 441 22.61 -1.03 -14.27
C GLU A 441 24.09 -1.17 -14.68
N MET A 442 24.86 -2.01 -13.97
CA MET A 442 26.26 -2.30 -14.31
C MET A 442 26.42 -3.42 -15.34
N GLY A 443 25.33 -3.93 -15.90
CA GLY A 443 25.35 -4.95 -16.96
C GLY A 443 25.71 -6.35 -16.48
N ILE A 444 25.56 -6.64 -15.18
CA ILE A 444 25.80 -7.97 -14.59
C ILE A 444 24.45 -8.62 -14.28
N PRO A 445 23.98 -9.60 -15.07
CA PRO A 445 22.77 -10.35 -14.79
C PRO A 445 22.95 -11.19 -13.51
N LEU A 446 21.97 -11.20 -12.61
CA LEU A 446 22.05 -11.97 -11.35
C LEU A 446 22.16 -13.48 -11.55
N GLU A 447 21.74 -13.99 -12.71
CA GLU A 447 21.87 -15.41 -13.05
C GLU A 447 23.33 -15.88 -13.12
N ASP A 448 24.29 -14.98 -13.40
CA ASP A 448 25.71 -15.32 -13.59
C ASP A 448 26.54 -15.33 -12.28
N MET A 449 25.98 -14.80 -11.18
CA MET A 449 26.70 -14.63 -9.90
C MET A 449 26.65 -15.84 -8.97
N GLY A 450 25.99 -16.94 -9.36
CA GLY A 450 25.97 -18.20 -8.59
C GLY A 450 25.41 -18.06 -7.17
N LEU A 451 24.62 -17.02 -6.90
CA LEU A 451 24.05 -16.80 -5.57
C LEU A 451 22.98 -17.85 -5.27
N PRO A 452 22.96 -18.47 -4.08
CA PRO A 452 22.14 -19.66 -3.89
C PRO A 452 20.64 -19.34 -3.88
N HIS A 453 19.86 -20.30 -4.36
CA HIS A 453 18.41 -20.29 -4.61
C HIS A 453 17.49 -19.76 -3.48
N TYR A 454 18.00 -19.50 -2.27
CA TYR A 454 17.22 -18.96 -1.16
C TYR A 454 16.84 -17.48 -1.31
N ILE A 455 17.48 -16.72 -2.22
CA ILE A 455 17.09 -15.33 -2.51
C ILE A 455 15.83 -15.28 -3.41
N ARG A 456 15.70 -16.22 -4.36
CA ARG A 456 14.57 -16.26 -5.32
C ARG A 456 13.28 -16.77 -4.66
N ALA A 457 13.37 -17.75 -3.75
CA ALA A 457 12.22 -18.42 -3.14
C ALA A 457 11.36 -17.53 -2.22
N ILE A 458 11.87 -16.39 -1.74
CA ILE A 458 11.11 -15.50 -0.85
C ILE A 458 10.27 -14.48 -1.66
N SER A 459 10.62 -14.26 -2.94
CA SER A 459 9.82 -13.41 -3.85
C SER A 459 8.44 -14.01 -4.18
N GLU A 460 8.32 -15.34 -4.19
CA GLU A 460 7.09 -16.06 -4.54
C GLU A 460 6.09 -16.19 -3.37
N ALA A 461 6.51 -15.93 -2.12
CA ALA A 461 5.59 -16.02 -0.97
C ALA A 461 4.57 -14.86 -0.90
N ARG A 462 4.64 -13.89 -1.81
CA ARG A 462 3.71 -12.75 -1.89
C ARG A 462 2.45 -13.00 -2.72
N THR A 463 2.33 -14.12 -3.43
CA THR A 463 1.11 -14.46 -4.21
C THR A 463 0.07 -15.27 -3.42
N TYR A 464 0.37 -15.73 -2.21
CA TYR A 464 -0.58 -16.48 -1.36
C TYR A 464 -0.84 -15.84 0.01
N CYS A 465 -0.98 -14.51 0.07
CA CYS A 465 -1.60 -13.87 1.23
C CYS A 465 -2.19 -12.51 0.84
N GLY A 466 -3.38 -12.51 0.25
CA GLY A 466 -4.04 -11.28 -0.17
C GLY A 466 -5.21 -11.52 -1.10
N SER A 467 -6.16 -12.35 -0.69
CA SER A 467 -7.50 -12.33 -1.27
C SER A 467 -8.15 -10.97 -0.98
N CYS A 468 -8.18 -10.07 -1.98
CA CYS A 468 -9.28 -9.11 -2.22
C CYS A 468 -9.01 -8.26 -3.48
N SER A 469 -10.03 -8.23 -4.35
CA SER A 469 -10.32 -7.25 -5.42
C SER A 469 -9.28 -7.03 -6.53
N GLY A 470 -9.55 -7.65 -7.68
CA GLY A 470 -8.97 -7.30 -8.97
C GLY A 470 -9.64 -8.10 -10.08
N VAL A 471 -10.76 -7.58 -10.59
CA VAL A 471 -11.42 -8.09 -11.80
C VAL A 471 -10.40 -8.11 -12.94
N PRO A 472 -10.14 -9.25 -13.61
CA PRO A 472 -9.28 -9.26 -14.77
C PRO A 472 -10.03 -8.62 -15.95
N ALA A 473 -9.51 -7.48 -16.40
CA ALA A 473 -9.91 -6.88 -17.66
C ALA A 473 -9.55 -7.83 -18.81
N LEU A 474 -10.57 -8.47 -19.39
CA LEU A 474 -10.49 -9.16 -20.67
C LEU A 474 -10.27 -8.10 -21.76
N VAL A 475 -9.01 -7.89 -22.14
CA VAL A 475 -8.66 -7.24 -23.39
C VAL A 475 -8.83 -8.28 -24.49
N GLY A 476 -9.88 -8.10 -25.30
CA GLY A 476 -10.06 -8.86 -26.53
C GLY A 476 -8.92 -8.56 -27.51
N GLN A 477 -8.22 -9.60 -27.93
CA GLN A 477 -7.47 -9.59 -29.18
C GLN A 477 -8.35 -10.28 -30.23
N ALA A 478 -8.97 -9.46 -31.07
CA ALA A 478 -9.38 -9.88 -32.40
C ALA A 478 -8.16 -9.73 -33.32
N VAL A 479 -7.70 -10.86 -33.86
CA VAL A 479 -7.11 -10.96 -35.20
C VAL A 479 -7.75 -12.16 -35.85
#